data_AF-A0A2M6Y379-F1
#
_entry.id   AF-A0A2M6Y379-F1
#
_cell.length_a   1.000
_cell.length_b   1.000
_cell.length_c   1.000
_cell.angle_alpha   90.00
_cell.angle_beta   90.00
_cell.angle_gamma   90.00
#
_symmetry.space_group_name_H-M   'P 1'
#
loop_
_entity.id
_entity.type
_entity.pdbx_description
1 polymer ?
#
loop_
_entity_poly.entity_id
_entity_poly.type
_entity_poly.pdbx_seq_one_letter_code
_entity_poly.pdbx_strand_id
1 'polypeptide(L)'
;MEGTMKIYLSLLLCLAAACASAREPEVAGKFYPADKQALSAFVDGALAAVDIKKPKGKVLAVVAPHAGYDFSGKTAAYAYKFIGNSYDTVV
;
A
#
# COMPACT_ATOMS: atom_id res chain seq x y z
N MET A 1 29.79 -3.97 37.65
CA MET A 1 29.23 -5.15 36.97
C MET A 1 27.70 -5.13 36.89
N GLU A 2 26.98 -4.77 37.94
CA GLU A 2 25.50 -4.69 37.89
C GLU A 2 24.94 -3.61 36.93
N GLY A 3 25.56 -2.43 36.86
CA GLY A 3 25.06 -1.32 36.04
C GLY A 3 25.10 -1.62 34.55
N THR A 4 26.19 -2.22 34.07
CA THR A 4 26.37 -2.61 32.67
C THR A 4 25.36 -3.69 32.26
N MET A 5 25.09 -4.66 33.14
CA MET A 5 24.12 -5.72 32.88
C MET A 5 22.68 -5.21 32.84
N LYS A 6 22.34 -4.22 33.67
CA LYS A 6 21.04 -3.53 33.62
C LYS A 6 20.85 -2.72 32.33
N ILE A 7 21.92 -2.09 31.82
CA ILE A 7 21.92 -1.37 30.53
C ILE A 7 21.71 -2.35 29.37
N TYR A 8 22.43 -3.47 29.34
CA TYR A 8 22.23 -4.49 28.29
C TYR A 8 20.82 -5.10 28.35
N LEU A 9 20.30 -5.37 29.55
CA LEU A 9 18.97 -5.94 29.73
C LEU A 9 17.86 -4.96 29.33
N SER A 10 18.02 -3.66 29.61
CA SER A 10 17.07 -2.62 29.19
C SER A 10 17.12 -2.34 27.69
N LEU A 11 18.29 -2.35 27.06
CA LEU A 11 18.44 -2.28 25.60
C LEU A 11 17.78 -3.48 24.90
N LEU A 12 17.95 -4.70 25.43
CA LEU A 12 17.33 -5.91 24.89
C LEU A 12 15.80 -5.85 24.96
N LEU A 13 15.26 -5.32 26.07
CA LEU A 13 13.82 -5.18 26.29
C LEU A 13 13.19 -4.11 25.37
N CYS A 14 13.90 -3.00 25.11
CA CYS A 14 13.47 -1.98 24.17
C CYS A 14 13.45 -2.45 22.72
N LEU A 15 14.40 -3.31 22.30
CA LEU A 15 14.38 -3.92 20.96
C LEU A 15 13.16 -4.85 20.77
N ALA A 16 12.79 -5.61 21.80
CA ALA A 16 11.65 -6.52 21.73
C ALA A 16 10.30 -5.79 21.66
N ALA A 17 10.18 -4.62 22.29
CA ALA A 17 8.94 -3.82 22.33
C ALA A 17 8.67 -3.01 21.06
N ALA A 18 9.66 -2.84 20.16
CA ALA A 18 9.55 -1.98 18.99
C ALA A 18 8.78 -2.58 17.80
N CYS A 19 8.26 -3.80 17.91
CA CYS A 19 7.62 -4.48 16.79
C CYS A 19 6.12 -4.15 16.71
N ALA A 20 5.77 -3.00 16.14
CA ALA A 20 4.45 -2.86 15.53
C ALA A 20 4.39 -3.83 14.34
N SER A 21 3.75 -5.00 14.52
CA SER A 21 3.64 -6.01 13.46
C SER A 21 2.83 -5.44 12.30
N ALA A 22 3.44 -5.37 11.11
CA ALA A 22 2.69 -5.10 9.90
C ALA A 22 1.65 -6.22 9.68
N ARG A 23 0.50 -5.86 9.11
CA ARG A 23 -0.49 -6.85 8.68
C ARG A 23 -0.01 -7.49 7.37
N GLU A 24 0.09 -8.81 7.37
CA GLU A 24 0.48 -9.55 6.16
C GLU A 24 -0.60 -9.45 5.05
N PRO A 25 -0.20 -9.44 3.77
CA PRO A 25 -1.11 -9.36 2.63
C PRO A 25 -1.79 -10.72 2.34
N GLU A 26 -2.75 -11.11 3.19
CA GLU A 26 -3.41 -12.43 3.19
C GLU A 26 -4.05 -12.89 1.85
N VAL A 27 -4.38 -11.94 0.97
CA VAL A 27 -5.02 -12.20 -0.32
C VAL A 27 -4.07 -12.07 -1.52
N ALA A 28 -2.78 -11.83 -1.28
CA ALA A 28 -1.76 -11.89 -2.30
C ALA A 28 -1.72 -13.29 -2.94
N GLY A 29 -1.62 -13.34 -4.27
CA GLY A 29 -1.71 -14.58 -5.05
C GLY A 29 -3.13 -15.11 -5.26
N LYS A 30 -4.15 -14.52 -4.61
CA LYS A 30 -5.57 -14.87 -4.77
C LYS A 30 -6.34 -13.76 -5.49
N PHE A 31 -6.23 -12.52 -5.00
CA PHE A 31 -6.94 -11.35 -5.53
C PHE A 31 -6.07 -10.49 -6.45
N TYR A 32 -4.75 -10.55 -6.27
CA TYR A 32 -3.76 -9.84 -7.06
C TYR A 32 -2.45 -10.64 -7.06
N PRO A 33 -1.51 -10.40 -8.00
CA PRO A 33 -0.24 -11.11 -8.04
C PRO A 33 0.53 -11.01 -6.72
N ALA A 34 1.01 -12.15 -6.20
CA ALA A 34 1.88 -12.16 -5.02
C ALA A 34 3.29 -11.66 -5.33
N ASP A 35 3.73 -11.85 -6.57
CA ASP A 35 5.02 -11.35 -7.02
C ASP A 35 4.99 -9.82 -7.17
N LYS A 36 5.99 -9.16 -6.58
CA LYS A 36 6.10 -7.70 -6.57
C LYS A 36 6.24 -7.14 -7.98
N GLN A 37 7.07 -7.76 -8.83
CA GLN A 37 7.31 -7.22 -10.18
C GLN A 37 6.05 -7.34 -11.05
N ALA A 38 5.37 -8.47 -10.99
CA ALA A 38 4.10 -8.69 -11.67
C ALA A 38 3.01 -7.72 -11.18
N LEU A 39 2.90 -7.49 -9.87
CA LEU A 39 1.95 -6.54 -9.30
C LEU A 39 2.22 -5.11 -9.78
N SER A 40 3.48 -4.66 -9.70
CA SER A 40 3.86 -3.32 -10.16
C SER A 40 3.58 -3.15 -11.66
N ALA A 41 3.98 -4.11 -12.49
CA ALA A 41 3.75 -4.06 -13.94
C ALA A 41 2.24 -3.99 -14.27
N PHE A 42 1.41 -4.74 -13.54
CA PHE A 42 -0.05 -4.67 -13.71
C PHE A 42 -0.58 -3.27 -13.37
N VAL A 43 -0.21 -2.72 -12.20
CA VAL A 43 -0.69 -1.40 -11.74
C VAL A 43 -0.26 -0.29 -12.69
N ASP A 44 1.02 -0.28 -13.08
CA ASP A 44 1.57 0.70 -14.02
C ASP A 44 0.88 0.63 -15.38
N GLY A 45 0.69 -0.59 -15.92
CA GLY A 45 -0.02 -0.81 -17.17
C GLY A 45 -1.49 -0.36 -17.10
N ALA A 46 -2.18 -0.69 -16.02
CA ALA A 46 -3.58 -0.30 -15.82
C ALA A 46 -3.74 1.22 -15.74
N LEU A 47 -2.86 1.91 -15.00
CA LEU A 47 -2.85 3.37 -14.91
C LEU A 47 -2.45 4.03 -16.23
N ALA A 48 -1.50 3.46 -16.98
CA ALA A 48 -1.08 3.98 -18.28
C ALA A 48 -2.21 3.89 -19.32
N ALA A 49 -3.05 2.85 -19.25
CA ALA A 49 -4.15 2.64 -20.18
C ALA A 49 -5.34 3.59 -20.00
N VAL A 50 -5.41 4.35 -18.89
CA VAL A 50 -6.48 5.32 -18.66
C VAL A 50 -6.24 6.57 -19.52
N ASP A 51 -7.02 6.69 -20.59
CA ASP A 51 -7.02 7.83 -21.52
C ASP A 51 -8.32 8.65 -21.39
N ILE A 52 -8.43 9.39 -20.28
CA ILE A 52 -9.51 10.36 -20.07
C ILE A 52 -8.95 11.67 -19.55
N LYS A 53 -9.71 12.76 -19.70
CA LYS A 53 -9.30 14.07 -19.17
C LYS A 53 -9.33 14.07 -17.65
N LYS A 54 -8.26 14.62 -17.05
CA LYS A 54 -8.18 14.86 -15.61
C LYS A 54 -9.37 15.74 -15.15
N PRO A 55 -10.10 15.36 -14.09
CA PRO A 55 -11.12 16.23 -13.49
C PRO A 55 -10.54 17.57 -13.03
N LYS A 56 -11.35 18.64 -13.07
CA LYS A 56 -10.92 19.94 -12.55
C LYS A 56 -10.86 19.92 -11.02
N GLY A 57 -9.88 20.62 -10.46
CA GLY A 57 -9.72 20.77 -9.02
C GLY A 57 -8.89 19.67 -8.36
N LYS A 58 -8.89 19.66 -7.02
CA LYS A 58 -8.20 18.67 -6.18
C LYS A 58 -9.09 17.45 -5.97
N VAL A 59 -8.56 16.25 -6.20
CA VAL A 59 -9.25 14.99 -5.88
C VAL A 59 -9.16 14.75 -4.37
N LEU A 60 -10.31 14.82 -3.70
CA LEU A 60 -10.42 14.60 -2.25
C LEU A 60 -10.79 13.16 -1.89
N ALA A 61 -11.50 12.47 -2.77
CA ALA A 61 -11.94 11.09 -2.57
C ALA A 61 -12.10 10.39 -3.93
N VAL A 62 -12.03 9.07 -3.91
CA VAL A 62 -12.26 8.20 -5.07
C VAL A 62 -13.12 7.02 -4.63
N VAL A 63 -13.87 6.45 -5.57
CA VAL A 63 -14.64 5.21 -5.36
C VAL A 63 -14.08 4.17 -6.31
N ALA A 64 -13.67 3.03 -5.77
CA ALA A 64 -13.06 1.95 -6.55
C ALA A 64 -13.70 0.59 -6.19
N PRO A 65 -13.81 -0.33 -7.14
CA PRO A 65 -14.22 -1.71 -6.87
C PRO A 65 -13.13 -2.47 -6.08
N HIS A 66 -13.51 -3.56 -5.42
CA HIS A 66 -12.62 -4.35 -4.55
C HIS A 66 -12.54 -5.84 -4.92
N ALA A 67 -12.98 -6.24 -6.12
CA ALA A 67 -12.82 -7.60 -6.60
C ALA A 67 -11.36 -7.88 -7.02
N GLY A 68 -11.04 -9.14 -7.32
CA GLY A 68 -9.72 -9.49 -7.85
C GLY A 68 -9.31 -8.64 -9.07
N TYR A 69 -8.02 -8.40 -9.24
CA TYR A 69 -7.44 -7.50 -10.24
C TYR A 69 -7.80 -7.89 -11.67
N ASP A 70 -7.92 -9.19 -11.94
CA ASP A 70 -8.38 -9.72 -13.23
C ASP A 70 -9.77 -9.22 -13.62
N PHE A 71 -10.63 -8.97 -12.63
CA PHE A 71 -12.01 -8.52 -12.85
C PHE A 71 -12.17 -7.01 -12.72
N SER A 72 -11.47 -6.39 -11.77
CA SER A 72 -11.76 -5.00 -11.38
C SER A 72 -10.57 -4.05 -11.34
N GLY A 73 -9.34 -4.56 -11.49
CA GLY A 73 -8.12 -3.73 -11.37
C GLY A 73 -8.04 -2.63 -12.42
N LYS A 74 -8.41 -2.93 -13.67
CA LYS A 74 -8.47 -1.93 -14.76
C LYS A 74 -9.52 -0.85 -14.50
N THR A 75 -10.67 -1.22 -13.92
CA THR A 75 -11.72 -0.26 -13.52
C THR A 75 -11.25 0.62 -12.37
N ALA A 76 -10.59 0.03 -11.36
CA ALA A 76 -10.01 0.80 -10.26
C ALA A 76 -8.97 1.83 -10.74
N ALA A 77 -8.23 1.56 -11.81
CA ALA A 77 -7.26 2.49 -12.37
C ALA A 77 -7.90 3.84 -12.79
N TYR A 78 -9.14 3.85 -13.28
CA TYR A 78 -9.86 5.09 -13.61
C TYR A 78 -10.08 5.99 -12.38
N ALA A 79 -10.29 5.38 -11.21
CA ALA A 79 -10.44 6.09 -9.95
C ALA A 79 -9.09 6.66 -9.47
N TYR A 80 -8.01 5.87 -9.56
CA TYR A 80 -6.70 6.24 -9.02
C TYR A 80 -5.84 7.11 -9.94
N LYS A 81 -6.05 7.13 -11.26
CA LYS A 81 -5.20 7.83 -12.24
C LYS A 81 -4.89 9.30 -11.91
N PHE A 82 -5.85 10.01 -11.29
CA PHE A 82 -5.78 11.46 -11.11
C PHE A 82 -5.66 11.91 -9.66
N ILE A 83 -5.41 11.00 -8.72
CA ILE A 83 -5.14 11.39 -7.33
C ILE A 83 -3.90 12.27 -7.25
N GLY A 84 -3.81 13.08 -6.19
CA GLY A 84 -2.64 13.92 -5.94
C GLY A 84 -1.38 13.09 -5.62
N ASN A 85 -0.22 13.72 -5.79
CA ASN A 85 1.07 13.08 -5.51
C ASN A 85 1.42 13.07 -4.01
N SER A 86 0.60 13.71 -3.16
CA SER A 86 0.83 13.81 -1.72
C SER A 86 -0.49 13.96 -0.96
N TYR A 87 -0.65 13.15 0.06
CA TYR A 87 -1.71 13.22 1.07
C TYR A 87 -1.08 12.94 2.43
N ASP A 88 -1.40 13.72 3.45
CA ASP A 88 -0.93 13.46 4.81
C ASP A 88 -1.57 12.20 5.40
N THR A 89 -2.83 11.93 5.03
CA THR A 89 -3.62 10.79 5.47
C THR A 89 -4.52 10.28 4.34
N VAL A 90 -4.60 8.95 4.18
CA VAL A 90 -5.61 8.25 3.36
C VAL A 90 -6.44 7.40 4.32
N VAL A 91 -7.77 7.56 4.26
CA VAL A 91 -8.75 6.86 5.13
C VAL A 91 -9.54 5.86 4.30
#